data_AF-R6HWC2-F1
#
_entry.id   AF-R6HWC2-F1
#
_cell.length_a   1.000
_cell.length_b   1.000
_cell.length_c   1.000
_cell.angle_alpha   90.00
_cell.angle_beta   90.00
_cell.angle_gamma   90.00
#
_symmetry.space_group_name_H-M   'P 1'
#
loop_
_entity.id
_entity.type
_entity.pdbx_description
1 polymer ?
#
loop_
_entity_poly.entity_id
_entity_poly.type
_entity_poly.pdbx_seq_one_letter_code
_entity_poly.pdbx_strand_id
1 'polypeptide(L)'
;MDMTMRPLRAEERKYTYAQSQQLMMQTGAIGYLRGDFDSSGAGFHTTWFDEVGSRNTEEFKAEIHPVIDALRFDEKYGGVLAGRSAMQKYGRSQPGSAFEGNYTTEYGFRIDTGKFAYLLRCIPVKGDYNFYCWCFEAKWLARHMKQAEKGIRFIDPHYKELYRIPDGDPIRIQYQDGTHSDRTCRYIDEYHVEVGSGWNSLLHICQFAEMMERNGSTVIPLRSSLPEQCYGVLPDTGELIIIKKGESGYYRTDIAATGKEETRALADEYNGKAGVSKAQAAAMLAGSMFGWQVPAADPKNYDENGQPIRPRQKDRGDAR
;
A
#
# COMPACT_ATOMS: atom_id res chain seq x y z
N MET A 1 -20.21 -17.89 18.53
CA MET A 1 -19.90 -16.56 17.98
C MET A 1 -19.94 -16.67 16.46
N ASP A 2 -20.58 -15.72 15.77
CA ASP A 2 -20.46 -15.63 14.31
C ASP A 2 -19.15 -14.92 13.97
N MET A 3 -18.17 -15.68 13.47
CA MET A 3 -16.80 -15.24 13.24
C MET A 3 -16.32 -15.80 11.90
N THR A 4 -15.82 -14.93 11.05
CA THR A 4 -15.20 -15.30 9.77
C THR A 4 -13.72 -14.98 9.79
N MET A 5 -12.93 -15.72 9.01
CA MET A 5 -11.50 -15.47 8.83
C MET A 5 -11.14 -15.64 7.36
N ARG A 6 -10.35 -14.70 6.84
CA ARG A 6 -9.84 -14.73 5.46
C ARG A 6 -8.43 -14.12 5.38
N PRO A 7 -7.67 -14.39 4.32
CA PRO A 7 -6.46 -13.63 4.02
C PRO A 7 -6.69 -12.11 3.99
N LEU A 8 -5.69 -11.35 4.42
CA LEU A 8 -5.68 -9.89 4.24
C LEU A 8 -5.57 -9.53 2.77
N ARG A 9 -6.34 -8.51 2.36
CA ARG A 9 -6.10 -7.83 1.09
C ARG A 9 -4.88 -6.92 1.21
N ALA A 10 -4.27 -6.57 0.08
CA ALA A 10 -3.05 -5.77 0.06
C ALA A 10 -3.21 -4.43 0.80
N GLU A 11 -4.36 -3.78 0.61
CA GLU A 11 -4.74 -2.52 1.26
C GLU A 11 -4.96 -2.65 2.77
N GLU A 12 -5.19 -3.85 3.31
CA GLU A 12 -5.41 -4.05 4.75
C GLU A 12 -4.09 -4.22 5.52
N ARG A 13 -3.03 -4.67 4.85
CA ARG A 13 -1.73 -5.03 5.46
C ARG A 13 -1.12 -3.89 6.26
N LYS A 14 -1.18 -2.66 5.75
CA LYS A 14 -0.63 -1.47 6.40
C LYS A 14 -1.23 -1.18 7.77
N TYR A 15 -2.46 -1.63 8.04
CA TYR A 15 -3.12 -1.47 9.34
C TYR A 15 -2.76 -2.56 10.36
N THR A 16 -1.79 -3.44 10.02
CA THR A 16 -1.21 -4.42 10.96
C THR A 16 0.11 -3.94 11.59
N TYR A 17 0.49 -2.70 11.31
CA TYR A 17 1.67 -2.03 11.85
C TYR A 17 1.23 -0.84 12.71
N ALA A 18 2.13 -0.32 13.54
CA ALA A 18 1.89 0.90 14.29
C ALA A 18 1.47 2.05 13.36
N GLN A 19 0.46 2.82 13.77
CA GLN A 19 -0.12 3.93 13.00
C GLN A 19 0.04 5.24 13.79
N SER A 20 -0.11 6.37 13.11
CA SER A 20 -0.25 7.65 13.80
C SER A 20 -1.56 7.71 14.58
N GLN A 21 -1.58 8.54 15.64
CA GLN A 21 -2.78 8.78 16.44
C GLN A 21 -3.97 9.24 15.57
N GLN A 22 -3.72 10.07 14.56
CA GLN A 22 -4.77 10.53 13.65
C GLN A 22 -5.40 9.37 12.86
N LEU A 23 -4.57 8.47 12.31
CA LEU A 23 -5.05 7.27 11.61
C LEU A 23 -5.81 6.33 12.55
N MET A 24 -5.33 6.14 13.78
CA MET A 24 -6.00 5.28 14.78
C MET A 24 -7.39 5.81 15.14
N MET A 25 -7.54 7.13 15.24
CA MET A 25 -8.84 7.77 15.44
C MET A 25 -9.78 7.55 14.25
N GLN A 26 -9.30 7.73 13.01
CA GLN A 26 -10.09 7.57 11.78
C GLN A 26 -10.51 6.10 11.52
N THR A 27 -9.64 5.15 11.84
CA THR A 27 -9.84 3.72 11.55
C THR A 27 -10.66 2.99 12.60
N GLY A 28 -11.00 3.64 13.72
CA GLY A 28 -11.68 2.95 14.81
C GLY A 28 -10.76 2.01 15.59
N ALA A 29 -9.44 2.23 15.57
CA ALA A 29 -8.49 1.40 16.30
C ALA A 29 -8.80 1.43 17.81
N ILE A 30 -8.66 0.27 18.45
CA ILE A 30 -8.88 0.06 19.88
C ILE A 30 -7.53 -0.13 20.57
N GLY A 31 -6.75 -1.07 20.03
CA GLY A 31 -5.46 -1.50 20.55
C GLY A 31 -5.01 -2.74 19.79
N TYR A 32 -3.95 -3.38 20.28
CA TYR A 32 -3.50 -4.64 19.71
C TYR A 32 -2.97 -5.60 20.76
N LEU A 33 -3.13 -6.89 20.46
CA LEU A 33 -2.52 -7.97 21.23
C LEU A 33 -1.24 -8.41 20.52
N ARG A 34 -0.11 -8.35 21.22
CA ARG A 34 1.16 -8.91 20.75
C ARG A 34 1.41 -10.24 21.45
N GLY A 35 1.82 -11.26 20.73
CA GLY A 35 2.14 -12.55 21.33
C GLY A 35 3.41 -13.22 20.84
N ASP A 36 3.93 -14.09 21.69
CA ASP A 36 5.14 -14.89 21.50
C ASP A 36 4.89 -16.35 21.92
N PHE A 37 5.44 -17.27 21.13
CA PHE A 37 5.36 -18.71 21.39
C PHE A 37 6.59 -19.28 22.09
N ASP A 38 7.43 -18.42 22.69
CA ASP A 38 8.65 -18.77 23.41
C ASP A 38 9.71 -19.55 22.60
N SER A 39 10.75 -20.01 23.29
CA SER A 39 11.86 -20.73 22.66
C SER A 39 11.51 -22.13 22.14
N SER A 40 10.51 -22.79 22.73
CA SER A 40 9.95 -24.09 22.34
C SER A 40 9.01 -23.98 21.14
N GLY A 41 8.37 -22.82 20.96
CA GLY A 41 7.36 -22.61 19.92
C GLY A 41 5.96 -23.10 20.29
N ALA A 42 5.75 -23.56 21.53
CA ALA A 42 4.46 -24.03 22.06
C ALA A 42 3.93 -23.19 23.22
N GLY A 43 4.74 -22.27 23.77
CA GLY A 43 4.27 -21.30 24.77
C GLY A 43 3.19 -20.37 24.20
N PHE A 44 2.51 -19.64 25.06
CA PHE A 44 1.56 -18.62 24.62
C PHE A 44 1.60 -17.44 25.59
N HIS A 45 2.45 -16.48 25.28
CA HIS A 45 2.61 -15.25 26.07
C HIS A 45 2.06 -14.08 25.29
N THR A 46 1.24 -13.25 25.94
CA THR A 46 0.61 -12.10 25.28
C THR A 46 0.70 -10.84 26.12
N THR A 47 0.78 -9.70 25.46
CA THR A 47 0.70 -8.37 26.06
C THR A 47 -0.29 -7.52 25.28
N TRP A 48 -1.20 -6.87 25.99
CA TRP A 48 -2.15 -5.92 25.41
C TRP A 48 -1.54 -4.51 25.38
N PHE A 49 -1.81 -3.78 24.30
CA PHE A 49 -1.43 -2.38 24.13
C PHE A 49 -2.67 -1.56 23.76
N ASP A 50 -3.01 -0.60 24.62
CA ASP A 50 -4.08 0.36 24.34
C ASP A 50 -3.59 1.44 23.38
N GLU A 51 -4.35 1.66 22.29
CA GLU A 51 -4.09 2.75 21.35
C GLU A 51 -5.13 3.86 21.48
N VAL A 52 -6.40 3.49 21.63
CA VAL A 52 -7.51 4.41 21.94
C VAL A 52 -8.31 3.81 23.09
N GLY A 53 -7.81 4.05 24.32
CA GLY A 53 -8.34 3.40 25.53
C GLY A 53 -9.85 3.60 25.76
N SER A 54 -10.43 4.70 25.27
CA SER A 54 -11.88 4.94 25.34
C SER A 54 -12.72 3.94 24.54
N ARG A 55 -12.12 3.23 23.58
CA ARG A 55 -12.77 2.17 22.78
C ARG A 55 -12.51 0.76 23.32
N ASN A 56 -11.63 0.60 24.31
CA ASN A 56 -11.40 -0.67 25.01
C ASN A 56 -12.53 -0.92 26.03
N THR A 57 -13.75 -1.08 25.51
CA THR A 57 -14.98 -1.23 26.30
C THR A 57 -15.08 -2.62 26.91
N GLU A 58 -15.92 -2.78 27.94
CA GLU A 58 -16.20 -4.09 28.53
C GLU A 58 -16.82 -5.07 27.52
N GLU A 59 -17.61 -4.56 26.56
CA GLU A 59 -18.12 -5.36 25.45
C GLU A 59 -16.97 -5.94 24.60
N PHE A 60 -16.00 -5.10 24.23
CA PHE A 60 -14.84 -5.56 23.45
C PHE A 60 -13.98 -6.56 24.24
N LYS A 61 -13.72 -6.29 25.52
CA LYS A 61 -12.94 -7.19 26.38
C LYS A 61 -13.60 -8.56 26.53
N ALA A 62 -14.93 -8.60 26.66
CA ALA A 62 -15.68 -9.84 26.70
C ALA A 62 -15.59 -10.62 25.37
N GLU A 63 -15.36 -9.94 24.25
CA GLU A 63 -15.32 -10.54 22.93
C GLU A 63 -13.93 -11.04 22.50
N ILE A 64 -12.86 -10.29 22.77
CA ILE A 64 -11.52 -10.62 22.27
C ILE A 64 -11.01 -11.98 22.78
N HIS A 65 -11.32 -12.34 24.02
CA HIS A 65 -10.87 -13.62 24.59
C HIS A 65 -11.40 -14.84 23.81
N PRO A 66 -12.72 -14.98 23.58
CA PRO A 66 -13.26 -15.99 22.68
C PRO A 66 -12.66 -16.02 21.28
N VAL A 67 -12.35 -14.86 20.68
CA VAL A 67 -11.73 -14.80 19.34
C VAL A 67 -10.33 -15.41 19.37
N ILE A 68 -9.51 -15.02 20.35
CA ILE A 68 -8.15 -15.56 20.49
C ILE A 68 -8.18 -17.05 20.80
N ASP A 69 -9.09 -17.51 21.66
CA ASP A 69 -9.24 -18.94 21.96
C ASP A 69 -9.67 -19.74 20.72
N ALA A 70 -10.58 -19.21 19.90
CA ALA A 70 -10.94 -19.84 18.62
C ALA A 70 -9.73 -19.95 17.68
N LEU A 71 -8.92 -18.90 17.55
CA LEU A 71 -7.71 -18.92 16.73
C LEU A 71 -6.64 -19.90 17.25
N ARG A 72 -6.67 -20.25 18.55
CA ARG A 72 -5.74 -21.20 19.17
C ARG A 72 -6.21 -22.64 19.05
N PHE A 73 -7.50 -22.90 19.28
CA PHE A 73 -7.98 -24.25 19.56
C PHE A 73 -8.97 -24.78 18.54
N ASP A 74 -9.61 -23.94 17.73
CA ASP A 74 -10.58 -24.38 16.74
C ASP A 74 -9.89 -24.71 15.41
N GLU A 75 -10.01 -25.96 14.98
CA GLU A 75 -9.45 -26.47 13.73
C GLU A 75 -10.02 -25.76 12.50
N LYS A 76 -11.23 -25.18 12.60
CA LYS A 76 -11.83 -24.35 11.53
C LYS A 76 -10.92 -23.17 11.16
N TYR A 77 -10.21 -22.60 12.12
CA TYR A 77 -9.25 -21.51 11.93
C TYR A 77 -7.80 -22.01 11.90
N GLY A 78 -7.62 -23.33 11.74
CA GLY A 78 -6.34 -24.01 11.59
C GLY A 78 -5.48 -24.06 12.84
N GLY A 79 -6.01 -23.66 14.00
CA GLY A 79 -5.20 -23.46 15.21
C GLY A 79 -4.01 -22.54 14.94
N VAL A 80 -4.19 -21.48 14.16
CA VAL A 80 -3.11 -20.59 13.71
C VAL A 80 -2.32 -19.98 14.88
N LEU A 81 -2.94 -19.88 16.06
CA LEU A 81 -2.30 -19.44 17.30
C LEU A 81 -1.96 -20.57 18.29
N ALA A 82 -2.06 -21.84 17.91
CA ALA A 82 -1.71 -22.99 18.75
C ALA A 82 -0.20 -23.11 19.02
N GLY A 83 0.62 -22.49 18.18
CA GLY A 83 2.08 -22.51 18.28
C GLY A 83 2.74 -22.17 16.95
N ARG A 84 4.06 -22.00 16.96
CA ARG A 84 4.82 -21.51 15.80
C ARG A 84 4.71 -22.45 14.59
N SER A 85 4.74 -23.76 14.81
CA SER A 85 4.61 -24.76 13.73
C SER A 85 3.21 -24.76 13.12
N ALA A 86 2.16 -24.63 13.94
CA ALA A 86 0.79 -24.56 13.45
C ALA A 86 0.56 -23.27 12.64
N MET A 87 1.05 -22.13 13.14
CA MET A 87 1.05 -20.85 12.43
C MET A 87 1.72 -20.96 11.05
N GLN A 88 2.92 -21.54 10.99
CA GLN A 88 3.64 -21.72 9.72
C GLN A 88 2.89 -22.63 8.75
N LYS A 89 2.35 -23.75 9.25
CA LYS A 89 1.58 -24.70 8.45
C LYS A 89 0.33 -24.03 7.87
N TYR A 90 -0.42 -23.30 8.71
CA TYR A 90 -1.63 -22.63 8.29
C TYR A 90 -1.35 -21.51 7.27
N GLY A 91 -0.34 -20.67 7.54
CA GLY A 91 0.10 -19.63 6.61
C GLY A 91 0.46 -20.18 5.22
N ARG A 92 1.26 -21.26 5.17
CA ARG A 92 1.62 -21.92 3.91
C ARG A 92 0.43 -22.54 3.18
N SER A 93 -0.59 -22.99 3.91
CA SER A 93 -1.83 -23.50 3.30
C SER A 93 -2.72 -22.39 2.72
N GLN A 94 -2.41 -21.12 3.02
CA GLN A 94 -3.14 -19.94 2.57
C GLN A 94 -2.21 -18.97 1.81
N PRO A 95 -1.75 -19.30 0.58
CA PRO A 95 -0.77 -18.46 -0.13
C PRO A 95 -1.17 -16.99 -0.29
N GLY A 96 -2.47 -16.70 -0.44
CA GLY A 96 -2.99 -15.33 -0.52
C GLY A 96 -2.80 -14.50 0.76
N SER A 97 -2.47 -15.13 1.89
CA SER A 97 -2.17 -14.45 3.15
C SER A 97 -0.71 -14.02 3.26
N ALA A 98 0.19 -14.55 2.42
CA ALA A 98 1.61 -14.30 2.49
C ALA A 98 1.98 -12.90 1.95
N PHE A 99 2.89 -12.21 2.63
CA PHE A 99 3.54 -11.01 2.13
C PHE A 99 4.95 -10.87 2.69
N GLU A 100 5.77 -10.09 2.00
CA GLU A 100 7.13 -9.78 2.43
C GLU A 100 7.09 -8.92 3.70
N GLY A 101 7.63 -9.44 4.79
CA GLY A 101 7.92 -8.69 6.00
C GLY A 101 9.37 -8.24 6.03
N ASN A 102 9.80 -7.65 7.15
CA ASN A 102 11.13 -7.04 7.25
C ASN A 102 12.30 -8.03 7.09
N TYR A 103 12.14 -9.26 7.58
CA TYR A 103 13.21 -10.28 7.58
C TYR A 103 12.71 -11.67 7.20
N THR A 104 11.40 -11.84 7.00
CA THR A 104 10.79 -13.13 6.69
C THR A 104 9.47 -12.94 5.97
N THR A 105 8.93 -14.02 5.42
CA THR A 105 7.55 -14.04 4.95
C THR A 105 6.61 -14.00 6.16
N GLU A 106 5.72 -13.01 6.15
CA GLU A 106 4.65 -12.87 7.13
C GLU A 106 3.33 -13.36 6.54
N TYR A 107 2.39 -13.72 7.41
CA TYR A 107 1.05 -14.15 6.99
C TYR A 107 -0.02 -13.28 7.66
N GLY A 108 -0.98 -12.81 6.86
CA GLY A 108 -2.01 -11.88 7.29
C GLY A 108 -3.41 -12.45 7.19
N PHE A 109 -4.18 -12.33 8.26
CA PHE A 109 -5.59 -12.71 8.29
C PHE A 109 -6.46 -11.58 8.83
N ARG A 110 -7.61 -11.38 8.20
CA ARG A 110 -8.69 -10.57 8.74
C ARG A 110 -9.74 -11.47 9.36
N ILE A 111 -10.14 -11.12 10.57
CA ILE A 111 -11.22 -11.74 11.31
C ILE A 111 -12.32 -10.70 11.47
N ASP A 112 -13.56 -11.05 11.18
CA ASP A 112 -14.72 -10.19 11.41
C ASP A 112 -15.73 -10.92 12.31
N THR A 113 -16.25 -10.21 13.33
CA THR A 113 -17.23 -10.69 14.32
C THR A 113 -18.51 -9.84 14.33
N GLY A 114 -18.72 -9.08 13.26
CA GLY A 114 -19.84 -8.14 13.11
C GLY A 114 -19.53 -6.75 13.65
N LYS A 115 -19.35 -6.60 14.97
CA LYS A 115 -19.02 -5.28 15.58
C LYS A 115 -17.54 -4.93 15.48
N PHE A 116 -16.67 -5.93 15.59
CA PHE A 116 -15.23 -5.74 15.60
C PHE A 116 -14.58 -6.43 14.41
N ALA A 117 -13.42 -5.89 14.03
CA ALA A 117 -12.55 -6.45 13.02
C ALA A 117 -11.15 -6.58 13.63
N TYR A 118 -10.50 -7.70 13.34
CA TYR A 118 -9.16 -8.02 13.83
C TYR A 118 -8.26 -8.28 12.63
N LEU A 119 -7.13 -7.60 12.58
CA LEU A 119 -6.10 -7.82 11.56
C LEU A 119 -4.91 -8.50 12.24
N LEU A 120 -4.81 -9.80 11.99
CA LEU A 120 -3.77 -10.67 12.53
C LEU A 120 -2.59 -10.75 11.57
N ARG A 121 -1.42 -10.37 12.06
CA ARG A 121 -0.14 -10.54 11.38
C ARG A 121 0.69 -11.58 12.10
N CYS A 122 1.08 -12.62 11.38
CA CYS A 122 1.79 -13.79 11.86
C CYS A 122 3.23 -13.80 11.35
N ILE A 123 4.17 -14.00 12.27
CA ILE A 123 5.62 -14.02 12.03
C ILE A 123 6.15 -15.35 12.60
N PRO A 124 6.11 -16.45 11.83
CA PRO A 124 6.43 -17.79 12.33
C PRO A 124 7.94 -18.05 12.44
N VAL A 125 8.68 -17.13 13.04
CA VAL A 125 10.15 -17.17 13.21
C VAL A 125 10.52 -17.17 14.69
N LYS A 126 11.59 -17.89 15.04
CA LYS A 126 12.12 -17.92 16.40
C LYS A 126 12.95 -16.64 16.67
N GLY A 127 12.79 -16.06 17.86
CA GLY A 127 13.60 -14.90 18.30
C GLY A 127 12.96 -13.54 18.06
N ASP A 128 11.70 -13.50 17.61
CA ASP A 128 10.86 -12.31 17.51
C ASP A 128 9.45 -12.64 18.01
N TYR A 129 8.63 -11.62 18.24
CA TYR A 129 7.21 -11.80 18.54
C TYR A 129 6.51 -12.48 17.36
N ASN A 130 5.75 -13.52 17.67
CA ASN A 130 5.17 -14.38 16.65
C ASN A 130 3.87 -13.85 16.06
N PHE A 131 3.15 -12.95 16.74
CA PHE A 131 2.00 -12.30 16.12
C PHE A 131 1.64 -10.94 16.71
N TYR A 132 0.90 -10.17 15.91
CA TYR A 132 0.24 -8.93 16.27
C TYR A 132 -1.21 -8.99 15.80
N CYS A 133 -2.16 -8.82 16.71
CA CYS A 133 -3.59 -8.81 16.42
C CYS A 133 -4.15 -7.41 16.67
N TRP A 134 -4.23 -6.60 15.62
CA TRP A 134 -4.76 -5.24 15.68
C TRP A 134 -6.28 -5.24 15.68
N CYS A 135 -6.88 -4.52 16.62
CA CYS A 135 -8.32 -4.58 16.90
C CYS A 135 -8.99 -3.24 16.57
N PHE A 136 -10.12 -3.32 15.86
CA PHE A 136 -10.85 -2.15 15.37
C PHE A 136 -12.36 -2.31 15.57
N GLU A 137 -13.07 -1.21 15.76
CA GLU A 137 -14.50 -1.14 15.45
C GLU A 137 -14.69 -1.31 13.93
N ALA A 138 -15.34 -2.39 13.50
CA ALA A 138 -15.38 -2.79 12.08
C ALA A 138 -15.96 -1.71 11.15
N LYS A 139 -16.98 -0.97 11.64
CA LYS A 139 -17.67 0.09 10.88
C LYS A 139 -16.73 1.24 10.49
N TRP A 140 -15.81 1.63 11.38
CA TRP A 140 -14.91 2.76 11.15
C TRP A 140 -13.77 2.36 10.25
N LEU A 141 -13.20 1.17 10.46
CA LEU A 141 -12.16 0.62 9.59
C LEU A 141 -12.65 0.51 8.14
N ALA A 142 -13.83 -0.09 7.95
CA ALA A 142 -14.44 -0.22 6.62
C ALA A 142 -14.75 1.14 5.98
N ARG A 143 -15.27 2.11 6.76
CA ARG A 143 -15.52 3.47 6.27
C ARG A 143 -14.23 4.13 5.81
N HIS A 144 -13.18 4.08 6.62
CA HIS A 144 -11.89 4.70 6.30
C HIS A 144 -11.26 4.09 5.04
N MET A 145 -11.18 2.75 4.97
CA MET A 145 -10.65 2.05 3.78
C MET A 145 -11.40 2.45 2.50
N LYS A 146 -12.74 2.50 2.56
CA LYS A 146 -13.57 2.93 1.42
C LYS A 146 -13.30 4.38 0.99
N GLN A 147 -12.94 5.28 1.92
CA GLN A 147 -12.53 6.64 1.55
C GLN A 147 -11.11 6.64 0.96
N ALA A 148 -10.19 5.89 1.55
CA ALA A 148 -8.80 5.79 1.10
C ALA A 148 -8.67 5.22 -0.33
N GLU A 149 -9.62 4.39 -0.79
CA GLU A 149 -9.73 3.90 -2.17
C GLU A 149 -9.80 5.04 -3.21
N LYS A 150 -10.28 6.24 -2.83
CA LYS A 150 -10.31 7.41 -3.73
C LYS A 150 -8.92 7.96 -4.02
N GLY A 151 -7.93 7.58 -3.23
CA GLY A 151 -6.56 8.06 -3.32
C GLY A 151 -6.33 9.41 -2.64
N ILE A 152 -5.08 9.62 -2.22
CA ILE A 152 -4.58 10.84 -1.61
C ILE A 152 -4.47 11.92 -2.69
N ARG A 153 -5.10 13.06 -2.43
CA ARG A 153 -5.17 14.18 -3.36
C ARG A 153 -3.95 15.09 -3.24
N PHE A 154 -3.27 15.34 -4.35
CA PHE A 154 -2.23 16.35 -4.47
C PHE A 154 -2.71 17.49 -5.35
N ILE A 155 -2.52 18.72 -4.87
CA ILE A 155 -3.01 19.96 -5.49
C ILE A 155 -1.87 20.96 -5.68
N ASP A 156 -2.09 21.96 -6.51
CA ASP A 156 -1.31 23.20 -6.46
C ASP A 156 -1.85 24.16 -5.37
N PRO A 157 -1.13 25.26 -5.07
CA PRO A 157 -1.58 26.27 -4.09
C PRO A 157 -2.90 26.96 -4.47
N HIS A 158 -3.36 26.83 -5.72
CA HIS A 158 -4.62 27.37 -6.21
C HIS A 158 -5.77 26.35 -6.20
N TYR A 159 -5.64 25.27 -5.42
CA TYR A 159 -6.64 24.19 -5.27
C TYR A 159 -6.91 23.34 -6.51
N LYS A 160 -6.12 23.50 -7.58
CA LYS A 160 -6.25 22.63 -8.75
C LYS A 160 -5.67 21.25 -8.42
N GLU A 161 -6.47 20.22 -8.62
CA GLU A 161 -5.98 18.83 -8.49
C GLU A 161 -4.94 18.54 -9.58
N LEU A 162 -3.76 18.11 -9.14
CA LEU A 162 -2.68 17.69 -10.03
C LEU A 162 -2.81 16.20 -10.33
N TYR A 163 -2.90 15.38 -9.27
CA TYR A 163 -3.04 13.94 -9.36
C TYR A 163 -3.50 13.34 -8.03
N ARG A 164 -3.77 12.04 -8.05
CA ARG A 164 -3.95 11.22 -6.86
C ARG A 164 -2.98 10.04 -6.85
N ILE A 165 -2.63 9.57 -5.66
CA ILE A 165 -1.90 8.32 -5.44
C ILE A 165 -2.69 7.41 -4.49
N PRO A 166 -2.57 6.07 -4.63
CA PRO A 166 -3.08 5.13 -3.64
C PRO A 166 -2.59 5.41 -2.21
N ASP A 167 -3.41 5.11 -1.20
CA ASP A 167 -2.99 5.20 0.20
C ASP A 167 -1.84 4.22 0.50
N GLY A 168 -0.72 4.74 1.01
CA GLY A 168 0.51 3.99 1.25
C GLY A 168 1.56 4.14 0.15
N ASP A 169 1.23 4.74 -0.99
CA ASP A 169 2.23 5.02 -2.02
C ASP A 169 3.15 6.18 -1.61
N PRO A 170 4.44 6.12 -1.98
CA PRO A 170 5.36 7.22 -1.74
C PRO A 170 5.27 8.33 -2.79
N ILE A 171 5.75 9.50 -2.39
CA ILE A 171 6.14 10.60 -3.25
C ILE A 171 7.64 10.84 -3.12
N ARG A 172 8.26 11.34 -4.18
CA ARG A 172 9.61 11.92 -4.15
C ARG A 172 9.50 13.44 -4.10
N ILE A 173 10.07 14.03 -3.06
CA ILE A 173 10.26 15.48 -2.95
C ILE A 173 11.65 15.78 -3.47
N GLN A 174 11.72 16.43 -4.62
CA GLN A 174 12.96 16.88 -5.26
C GLN A 174 13.21 18.33 -4.86
N TYR A 175 14.32 18.58 -4.17
CA TYR A 175 14.71 19.88 -3.65
C TYR A 175 15.48 20.69 -4.69
N GLN A 176 15.57 22.02 -4.47
CA GLN A 176 16.28 22.96 -5.36
C GLN A 176 17.77 22.65 -5.51
N ASP A 177 18.39 22.08 -4.48
CA ASP A 177 19.81 21.72 -4.48
C ASP A 177 20.11 20.42 -5.26
N GLY A 178 19.09 19.81 -5.88
CA GLY A 178 19.21 18.56 -6.62
C GLY A 178 19.13 17.30 -5.75
N THR A 179 19.09 17.43 -4.43
CA THR A 179 18.83 16.30 -3.53
C THR A 179 17.34 15.95 -3.51
N HIS A 180 17.00 14.74 -3.05
CA HIS A 180 15.61 14.34 -2.91
C HIS A 180 15.38 13.52 -1.64
N SER A 181 14.11 13.42 -1.22
CA SER A 181 13.68 12.43 -0.25
C SER A 181 12.37 11.77 -0.67
N ASP A 182 12.30 10.46 -0.46
CA ASP A 182 11.09 9.68 -0.72
C ASP A 182 10.30 9.53 0.59
N ARG A 183 9.00 9.82 0.53
CA ARG A 183 8.11 9.87 1.70
C ARG A 183 6.84 9.07 1.40
N THR A 184 6.60 8.02 2.17
CA THR A 184 5.32 7.30 2.16
C THR A 184 4.20 8.23 2.57
N CYS A 185 3.09 8.21 1.84
CA CYS A 185 1.93 9.02 2.17
C CYS A 185 0.77 8.16 2.69
N ARG A 186 0.08 8.63 3.74
CA ARG A 186 -1.14 7.99 4.25
C ARG A 186 -2.36 8.89 4.12
N TYR A 187 -3.46 8.30 3.69
CA TYR A 187 -4.76 8.95 3.58
C TYR A 187 -5.33 9.23 4.96
N ILE A 188 -5.74 10.46 5.23
CA ILE A 188 -6.44 10.84 6.46
C ILE A 188 -7.90 11.15 6.12
N ASP A 189 -8.09 12.13 5.24
CA ASP A 189 -9.37 12.52 4.64
C ASP A 189 -9.13 13.26 3.30
N GLU A 190 -10.14 13.92 2.73
CA GLU A 190 -10.00 14.64 1.44
C GLU A 190 -9.12 15.91 1.51
N TYR A 191 -8.81 16.41 2.71
CA TYR A 191 -8.09 17.66 2.94
C TYR A 191 -6.81 17.47 3.74
N HIS A 192 -6.60 16.31 4.35
CA HIS A 192 -5.42 15.99 5.15
C HIS A 192 -4.69 14.76 4.62
N VAL A 193 -3.36 14.84 4.69
CA VAL A 193 -2.44 13.79 4.32
C VAL A 193 -1.37 13.65 5.39
N GLU A 194 -0.94 12.42 5.64
CA GLU A 194 0.29 12.17 6.39
C GLU A 194 1.44 11.95 5.38
N VAL A 195 2.51 12.73 5.47
CA VAL A 195 3.68 12.62 4.58
C VAL A 195 4.90 12.20 5.40
N GLY A 196 5.41 11.00 5.14
CA GLY A 196 6.50 10.40 5.90
C GLY A 196 6.06 9.92 7.28
N SER A 197 6.95 10.03 8.25
CA SER A 197 6.71 9.61 9.63
C SER A 197 7.20 10.67 10.61
N GLY A 198 6.57 10.75 11.78
CA GLY A 198 6.97 11.65 12.87
C GLY A 198 5.89 12.68 13.22
N TRP A 199 6.19 13.53 14.21
CA TRP A 199 5.21 14.43 14.84
C TRP A 199 4.66 15.52 13.90
N ASN A 200 5.38 15.88 12.83
CA ASN A 200 5.02 16.88 11.82
C ASN A 200 4.70 16.23 10.46
N SER A 201 4.16 15.01 10.45
CA SER A 201 3.81 14.32 9.20
C SER A 201 2.39 14.66 8.73
N LEU A 202 1.48 15.02 9.63
CA LEU A 202 0.10 15.38 9.31
C LEU A 202 0.00 16.82 8.79
N LEU A 203 -0.49 16.97 7.57
CA LEU A 203 -0.58 18.27 6.89
C LEU A 203 -1.94 18.43 6.22
N HIS A 204 -2.44 19.67 6.19
CA HIS A 204 -3.47 20.03 5.24
C HIS A 204 -2.87 20.05 3.82
N ILE A 205 -3.61 19.58 2.80
CA ILE A 205 -3.08 19.48 1.43
C ILE A 205 -2.62 20.83 0.85
N CYS A 206 -3.25 21.95 1.25
CA CYS A 206 -2.81 23.29 0.85
C CYS A 206 -1.52 23.72 1.55
N GLN A 207 -1.40 23.41 2.85
CA GLN A 207 -0.18 23.69 3.60
C GLN A 207 1.00 22.95 2.95
N PHE A 208 0.80 21.69 2.56
CA PHE A 208 1.81 20.94 1.83
C PHE A 208 2.14 21.60 0.47
N ALA A 209 1.14 21.96 -0.32
CA ALA A 209 1.34 22.61 -1.63
C ALA A 209 2.11 23.94 -1.53
N GLU A 210 1.71 24.82 -0.61
CA GLU A 210 2.35 26.11 -0.35
C GLU A 210 3.79 25.93 0.15
N MET A 211 4.06 24.92 0.99
CA MET A 211 5.41 24.60 1.44
C MET A 211 6.30 24.15 0.28
N MET A 212 5.78 23.32 -0.63
CA MET A 212 6.55 22.87 -1.81
C MET A 212 6.87 24.03 -2.75
N GLU A 213 5.89 24.90 -3.03
CA GLU A 213 6.09 26.09 -3.85
C GLU A 213 7.10 27.06 -3.24
N ARG A 214 6.92 27.40 -1.95
CA ARG A 214 7.82 28.33 -1.24
C ARG A 214 9.27 27.84 -1.22
N ASN A 215 9.46 26.54 -1.09
CA ASN A 215 10.80 25.93 -1.09
C ASN A 215 11.32 25.64 -2.51
N GLY A 216 10.53 25.95 -3.56
CA GLY A 216 10.80 25.59 -4.96
C GLY A 216 11.07 24.11 -5.18
N SER A 217 10.44 23.25 -4.38
CA SER A 217 10.55 21.80 -4.48
C SER A 217 9.50 21.26 -5.45
N THR A 218 9.81 20.16 -6.12
CA THR A 218 8.84 19.45 -6.97
C THR A 218 8.47 18.10 -6.36
N VAL A 219 7.23 17.67 -6.61
CA VAL A 219 6.67 16.43 -6.02
C VAL A 219 6.30 15.45 -7.11
N ILE A 220 7.00 14.33 -7.11
CA ILE A 220 6.89 13.25 -8.11
C ILE A 220 6.17 12.06 -7.45
N PRO A 221 5.03 11.59 -7.98
CA PRO A 221 4.39 10.38 -7.47
C PRO A 221 5.19 9.13 -7.81
N LEU A 222 5.47 8.29 -6.82
CA LEU A 222 6.18 7.01 -6.98
C LEU A 222 5.20 5.85 -6.83
N ARG A 223 4.26 5.73 -7.78
CA ARG A 223 3.16 4.77 -7.70
C ARG A 223 3.68 3.33 -7.55
N SER A 224 3.10 2.57 -6.62
CA SER A 224 3.39 1.15 -6.45
C SER A 224 2.88 0.30 -7.63
N SER A 225 1.94 0.84 -8.42
CA SER A 225 1.47 0.24 -9.66
C SER A 225 2.48 0.30 -10.81
N LEU A 226 3.58 1.03 -10.66
CA LEU A 226 4.65 1.13 -11.65
C LEU A 226 5.89 0.34 -11.18
N PRO A 227 6.59 -0.36 -12.10
CA PRO A 227 7.84 -1.03 -11.77
C PRO A 227 8.95 0.00 -11.49
N GLU A 228 10.02 -0.40 -10.80
CA GLU A 228 11.18 0.47 -10.60
C GLU A 228 11.88 0.85 -11.92
N GLN A 229 11.88 -0.07 -12.88
CA GLN A 229 12.38 0.17 -14.23
C GLN A 229 11.66 -0.69 -15.26
N CYS A 230 11.68 -0.23 -16.52
CA CYS A 230 11.24 -1.03 -17.67
C CYS A 230 12.05 -0.70 -18.91
N TYR A 231 11.90 -1.53 -19.93
CA TYR A 231 12.37 -1.25 -21.29
C TYR A 231 11.30 -0.47 -22.07
N GLY A 232 11.75 0.40 -22.96
CA GLY A 232 10.91 1.16 -23.88
C GLY A 232 11.59 1.34 -25.23
N VAL A 233 10.86 1.95 -26.18
CA VAL A 233 11.37 2.28 -27.51
C VAL A 233 11.34 3.79 -27.66
N LEU A 234 12.48 4.41 -27.99
CA LEU A 234 12.53 5.85 -28.19
C LEU A 234 11.71 6.23 -29.43
N PRO A 235 10.71 7.14 -29.35
CA PRO A 235 9.80 7.42 -30.47
C PRO A 235 10.51 7.88 -31.74
N ASP A 236 11.56 8.69 -31.59
CA ASP A 236 12.28 9.30 -32.70
C ASP A 236 13.20 8.28 -33.39
N THR A 237 14.15 7.71 -32.66
CA THR A 237 15.21 6.85 -33.22
C THR A 237 14.80 5.38 -33.35
N GLY A 238 13.87 4.91 -32.51
CA GLY A 238 13.54 3.49 -32.44
C GLY A 238 14.50 2.63 -31.62
N GLU A 239 15.43 3.26 -30.89
CA GLU A 239 16.40 2.58 -30.02
C GLU A 239 15.72 1.99 -28.77
N LEU A 240 16.28 0.89 -28.28
CA LEU A 240 15.89 0.29 -27.00
C LEU A 240 16.46 1.13 -25.86
N ILE A 241 15.58 1.54 -24.95
CA ILE A 241 15.92 2.40 -23.81
C ILE A 241 15.46 1.77 -22.49
N ILE A 242 16.14 2.13 -21.40
CA ILE A 242 15.71 1.82 -20.04
C ILE A 242 15.11 3.08 -19.42
N ILE A 243 13.96 2.91 -18.78
CA ILE A 243 13.22 3.97 -18.12
C ILE A 243 13.14 3.63 -16.63
N LYS A 244 13.48 4.59 -15.77
CA LYS A 244 13.44 4.43 -14.31
C LYS A 244 12.32 5.28 -13.71
N LYS A 245 11.59 4.70 -12.77
CA LYS A 245 10.46 5.35 -12.10
C LYS A 245 10.91 6.60 -11.35
N GLY A 246 10.18 7.69 -11.55
CA GLY A 246 10.46 8.95 -10.87
C GLY A 246 11.63 9.75 -11.42
N GLU A 247 12.22 9.34 -12.56
CA GLU A 247 13.27 10.05 -13.26
C GLU A 247 12.76 10.61 -14.60
N SER A 248 13.30 11.74 -15.03
CA SER A 248 13.04 12.30 -16.36
C SER A 248 14.04 11.75 -17.38
N GLY A 249 13.59 11.50 -18.61
CA GLY A 249 14.44 11.00 -19.69
C GLY A 249 14.57 9.48 -19.71
N TYR A 250 15.75 8.99 -20.10
CA TYR A 250 15.99 7.56 -20.31
C TYR A 250 17.49 7.24 -20.30
N TYR A 251 17.79 5.94 -20.22
CA TYR A 251 19.15 5.39 -20.33
C TYR A 251 19.26 4.57 -21.61
N ARG A 252 20.39 4.68 -22.29
CA ARG A 252 20.68 3.89 -23.49
C ARG A 252 21.04 2.45 -23.13
N THR A 253 20.80 1.55 -24.07
CA THR A 253 21.26 0.16 -24.01
C THR A 253 22.27 -0.08 -25.13
N ASP A 254 23.19 -1.03 -24.92
CA ASP A 254 24.14 -1.46 -25.96
C ASP A 254 23.55 -2.55 -26.88
N ILE A 255 22.25 -2.83 -26.76
CA ILE A 255 21.59 -3.89 -27.49
C ILE A 255 21.16 -3.37 -28.86
N ALA A 256 21.79 -3.90 -29.91
CA ALA A 256 21.45 -3.57 -31.28
C ALA A 256 20.12 -4.26 -31.68
N ALA A 257 19.20 -3.48 -32.24
CA ALA A 257 18.00 -3.97 -32.92
C ALA A 257 17.94 -3.34 -34.31
N THR A 258 17.51 -4.10 -35.32
CA THR A 258 17.58 -3.72 -36.74
C THR A 258 16.30 -3.05 -37.26
N GLY A 259 15.44 -2.56 -36.36
CA GLY A 259 14.27 -1.75 -36.71
C GLY A 259 13.27 -1.57 -35.56
N LYS A 260 12.37 -0.58 -35.68
CA LYS A 260 11.41 -0.20 -34.62
C LYS A 260 10.51 -1.35 -34.15
N GLU A 261 10.08 -2.23 -35.05
CA GLU A 261 9.22 -3.38 -34.70
C GLU A 261 9.98 -4.45 -33.93
N GLU A 262 11.21 -4.76 -34.34
CA GLU A 262 12.09 -5.69 -33.64
C GLU A 262 12.44 -5.15 -32.24
N THR A 263 12.79 -3.87 -32.13
CA THR A 263 13.04 -3.22 -30.82
C THR A 263 11.82 -3.32 -29.91
N ARG A 264 10.61 -3.15 -30.46
CA ARG A 264 9.37 -3.24 -29.67
C ARG A 264 9.12 -4.67 -29.18
N ALA A 265 9.29 -5.67 -30.04
CA ALA A 265 9.17 -7.06 -29.64
C ALA A 265 10.18 -7.43 -28.53
N LEU A 266 11.41 -6.91 -28.64
CA LEU A 266 12.46 -7.11 -27.65
C LEU A 266 12.14 -6.44 -26.31
N ALA A 267 11.63 -5.20 -26.33
CA ALA A 267 11.18 -4.51 -25.12
C ALA A 267 10.03 -5.27 -24.43
N ASP A 268 9.05 -5.74 -25.20
CA ASP A 268 7.92 -6.54 -24.69
C ASP A 268 8.41 -7.86 -24.07
N GLU A 269 9.39 -8.53 -24.69
CA GLU A 269 9.96 -9.77 -24.17
C GLU A 269 10.66 -9.56 -22.82
N TYR A 270 11.54 -8.56 -22.73
CA TYR A 270 12.26 -8.27 -21.49
C TYR A 270 11.36 -7.77 -20.38
N ASN A 271 10.39 -6.91 -20.71
CA ASN A 271 9.37 -6.47 -19.77
C ASN A 271 8.53 -7.66 -19.27
N GLY A 272 8.11 -8.57 -20.17
CA GLY A 272 7.39 -9.77 -19.81
C GLY A 272 8.15 -10.67 -18.83
N LYS A 273 9.46 -10.87 -19.05
CA LYS A 273 10.35 -11.60 -18.11
C LYS A 273 10.46 -10.91 -16.75
N ALA A 274 10.35 -9.58 -16.71
CA ALA A 274 10.35 -8.79 -15.48
C ALA A 274 8.95 -8.60 -14.85
N GLY A 275 7.90 -9.21 -15.42
CA GLY A 275 6.52 -9.06 -14.95
C GLY A 275 5.90 -7.68 -15.22
N VAL A 276 6.50 -6.89 -16.10
CA VAL A 276 6.02 -5.56 -16.48
C VAL A 276 4.99 -5.69 -17.61
N SER A 277 3.78 -5.18 -17.37
CA SER A 277 2.71 -5.16 -18.37
C SER A 277 2.89 -4.05 -19.41
N LYS A 278 2.23 -4.19 -20.56
CA LYS A 278 2.23 -3.16 -21.61
C LYS A 278 1.67 -1.82 -21.13
N ALA A 279 0.62 -1.85 -20.31
CA ALA A 279 0.06 -0.67 -19.65
C ALA A 279 1.09 0.03 -18.75
N GLN A 280 1.86 -0.73 -17.97
CA GLN A 280 2.94 -0.18 -17.14
C GLN A 280 4.06 0.41 -17.99
N ALA A 281 4.52 -0.29 -19.03
CA ALA A 281 5.58 0.21 -19.90
C ALA A 281 5.18 1.50 -20.63
N ALA A 282 3.94 1.59 -21.11
CA ALA A 282 3.39 2.80 -21.73
C ALA A 282 3.32 3.98 -20.74
N ALA A 283 2.88 3.71 -19.51
CA ALA A 283 2.81 4.73 -18.46
C ALA A 283 4.21 5.18 -17.99
N MET A 284 5.17 4.27 -17.91
CA MET A 284 6.58 4.59 -17.62
C MET A 284 7.17 5.54 -18.67
N LEU A 285 6.95 5.24 -19.96
CA LEU A 285 7.39 6.10 -21.06
C LEU A 285 6.75 7.49 -21.02
N ALA A 286 5.44 7.57 -20.78
CA ALA A 286 4.77 8.85 -20.64
C ALA A 286 5.28 9.64 -19.43
N GLY A 287 5.51 8.97 -18.29
CA GLY A 287 6.05 9.59 -17.08
C GLY A 287 7.43 10.19 -17.29
N SER A 288 8.33 9.48 -17.98
CA SER A 288 9.68 9.95 -18.21
C SER A 288 9.80 11.07 -19.25
N MET A 289 8.86 11.14 -20.20
CA MET A 289 8.81 12.16 -21.24
C MET A 289 8.04 13.42 -20.83
N PHE A 290 6.92 13.27 -20.12
CA PHE A 290 5.96 14.35 -19.86
C PHE A 290 5.78 14.68 -18.36
N GLY A 291 6.45 13.94 -17.48
CA GLY A 291 6.36 14.07 -16.04
C GLY A 291 5.40 13.06 -15.40
N TRP A 292 5.74 12.61 -14.21
CA TRP A 292 5.03 11.54 -13.49
C TRP A 292 3.67 11.95 -12.90
N GLN A 293 3.40 13.26 -12.84
CA GLN A 293 2.14 13.83 -12.40
C GLN A 293 1.02 13.73 -13.45
N VAL A 294 1.37 13.55 -14.73
CA VAL A 294 0.35 13.55 -15.79
C VAL A 294 -0.51 12.29 -15.75
N PRO A 295 -1.79 12.33 -16.18
CA PRO A 295 -2.62 11.13 -16.23
C PRO A 295 -2.03 9.99 -17.06
N ALA A 296 -1.28 10.30 -18.12
CA ALA A 296 -0.60 9.29 -18.93
C ALA A 296 0.50 8.53 -18.16
N ALA A 297 0.97 9.02 -17.01
CA ALA A 297 1.91 8.29 -16.14
C ALA A 297 1.21 7.35 -15.14
N ASP A 298 -0.04 6.96 -15.41
CA ASP A 298 -0.82 6.03 -14.58
C ASP A 298 -1.27 4.83 -15.44
N PRO A 299 -0.83 3.60 -15.13
CA PRO A 299 -1.17 2.40 -15.89
C PRO A 299 -2.68 2.15 -16.02
N LYS A 300 -3.51 2.65 -15.10
CA LYS A 300 -4.97 2.48 -15.15
C LYS A 300 -5.62 3.16 -16.36
N ASN A 301 -4.91 4.08 -17.01
CA ASN A 301 -5.39 4.81 -18.18
C ASN A 301 -5.03 4.10 -19.49
N TYR A 302 -4.55 2.86 -19.43
CA TYR A 302 -4.20 2.04 -20.59
C TYR A 302 -4.92 0.70 -20.57
N ASP A 303 -5.20 0.17 -21.76
CA ASP A 303 -5.71 -1.19 -21.91
C ASP A 303 -4.59 -2.24 -21.79
N GLU A 304 -4.94 -3.53 -21.92
CA GLU A 304 -4.00 -4.65 -21.87
C GLU A 304 -2.90 -4.60 -22.94
N ASN A 305 -3.12 -3.84 -24.02
CA ASN A 305 -2.17 -3.65 -25.11
C ASN A 305 -1.30 -2.39 -24.93
N GLY A 306 -1.47 -1.66 -23.82
CA GLY A 306 -0.76 -0.40 -23.57
C GLY A 306 -1.28 0.76 -24.41
N GLN A 307 -2.52 0.70 -24.91
CA GLN A 307 -3.16 1.81 -25.62
C GLN A 307 -3.98 2.68 -24.67
N PRO A 308 -3.97 4.01 -24.81
CA PRO A 308 -4.74 4.91 -23.95
C PRO A 308 -6.24 4.60 -23.99
N ILE A 309 -6.85 4.43 -22.82
CA ILE A 309 -8.30 4.30 -22.67
C ILE A 309 -8.90 5.70 -22.74
N ARG A 310 -9.85 5.91 -23.66
CA ARG A 310 -10.59 7.18 -23.72
C ARG A 310 -11.33 7.40 -22.39
N PRO A 311 -11.20 8.57 -21.75
CA PRO A 311 -12.00 8.88 -20.58
C PRO A 311 -13.48 8.75 -20.93
N ARG A 312 -14.26 7.98 -20.15
CA ARG A 312 -15.71 8.11 -20.18
C ARG A 312 -16.01 9.57 -19.84
N GLN A 313 -16.79 10.26 -20.69
CA GLN A 313 -17.31 11.58 -20.35
C GLN A 313 -17.90 11.49 -18.95
N LYS A 314 -17.37 12.27 -18.00
CA LYS A 314 -18.04 12.46 -16.72
C LYS A 314 -19.41 13.02 -17.08
N ASP A 315 -20.48 12.28 -16.75
CA ASP A 315 -21.80 12.87 -16.65
C ASP A 315 -21.64 14.11 -15.77
N ARG A 316 -21.77 15.28 -16.38
CA ARG A 316 -21.98 16.53 -15.65
C ARG A 316 -23.38 16.39 -15.08
N GLY A 317 -23.49 15.66 -13.96
CA GLY A 317 -24.70 15.62 -13.16
C GLY A 317 -25.13 17.05 -12.91
N ASP A 318 -26.36 17.35 -13.31
CA ASP A 318 -26.97 18.68 -13.30
C ASP A 318 -26.62 19.44 -12.02
N ALA A 319 -25.83 20.50 -12.19
CA ALA A 319 -25.84 21.60 -11.24
C ALA A 319 -27.21 22.28 -11.39
N ARG A 320 -28.12 21.97 -10.47
CA ARG A 320 -29.30 22.77 -10.13
C ARG A 320 -29.31 23.01 -8.64
#